data_AF-A0A8H4J2E9-F1
#
_entry.id   AF-A0A8H4J2E9-F1
#
_cell.length_a   1.000
_cell.length_b   1.000
_cell.length_c   1.000
_cell.angle_alpha   90.00
_cell.angle_beta   90.00
_cell.angle_gamma   90.00
#
_symmetry.space_group_name_H-M   'P 1'
#
loop_
_entity.id
_entity.type
_entity.pdbx_description
1 polymer ?
#
loop_
_entity_poly.entity_id
_entity_poly.type
_entity_poly.pdbx_seq_one_letter_code
_entity_poly.pdbx_strand_id
1 'polypeptide(L)'
;MPGRLNRPLLPTLLGLLTLTSLFYYFTTASAAPKMPSARAAAPPLSVSLHQTNPTTLTARLTNTDATTSYTLVTWDTPLDPLALKLGLATIALPDGTVLDMPTIQVRRKYPPAADSIVTLAPGESREQAFALEGPAVPVERIREGGGRALVRLSGAWQAGVWAVEGGEPVGRMGAEEGKLGGEWASGEVEVVLG
;
A
#
# COMPACT_ATOMS: atom_id res chain seq x y z
N MET A 1 -2.71 -76.20 -33.11
CA MET A 1 -1.62 -75.31 -33.58
C MET A 1 -1.65 -74.04 -32.74
N PRO A 2 -0.52 -73.60 -32.13
CA PRO A 2 -0.50 -72.47 -31.22
C PRO A 2 -0.29 -71.14 -31.96
N GLY A 3 -1.16 -70.15 -31.70
CA GLY A 3 -1.00 -68.76 -32.14
C GLY A 3 -0.10 -68.00 -31.17
N ARG A 4 0.99 -67.44 -31.69
CA ARG A 4 1.99 -66.63 -30.97
C ARG A 4 1.36 -65.33 -30.45
N LEU A 5 1.45 -65.07 -29.14
CA LEU A 5 1.18 -63.76 -28.55
C LEU A 5 2.42 -62.86 -28.73
N ASN A 6 2.42 -61.99 -29.74
CA ASN A 6 3.35 -60.87 -29.83
C ASN A 6 2.90 -59.79 -28.83
N ARG A 7 3.62 -59.64 -27.72
CA ARG A 7 3.45 -58.50 -26.81
C ARG A 7 4.33 -57.34 -27.30
N PRO A 8 3.78 -56.21 -27.75
CA PRO A 8 4.57 -55.04 -28.10
C PRO A 8 4.98 -54.32 -26.81
N LEU A 9 6.16 -54.63 -26.27
CA LEU A 9 6.74 -53.94 -25.09
C LEU A 9 7.35 -52.57 -25.44
N LEU A 10 7.56 -52.28 -26.73
CA LEU A 10 8.22 -51.07 -27.21
C LEU A 10 7.35 -49.79 -27.16
N PRO A 11 6.05 -49.79 -27.55
CA PRO A 11 5.25 -48.56 -27.52
C PRO A 11 4.90 -48.10 -26.10
N THR A 12 4.84 -49.03 -25.13
CA THR A 12 4.56 -48.71 -23.72
C THR A 12 5.74 -48.00 -23.05
N LEU A 13 6.98 -48.38 -23.37
CA LEU A 13 8.18 -47.70 -22.87
C LEU A 13 8.33 -46.29 -23.46
N LEU A 14 7.98 -46.10 -24.74
CA LEU A 14 8.06 -44.79 -25.41
C LEU A 14 7.04 -43.79 -24.84
N GLY A 15 5.81 -44.24 -24.55
CA GLY A 15 4.77 -43.40 -23.94
C GLY A 15 5.15 -42.91 -22.52
N LEU A 16 5.79 -43.76 -21.72
CA LEU A 16 6.21 -43.40 -20.35
C LEU A 16 7.35 -42.37 -20.35
N LEU A 17 8.24 -42.42 -21.35
CA LEU A 17 9.34 -41.46 -21.54
C LEU A 17 8.84 -40.07 -21.97
N THR A 18 7.80 -40.03 -22.82
CA THR A 18 7.19 -38.75 -23.23
C THR A 18 6.42 -38.07 -22.09
N LEU A 19 5.74 -38.83 -21.24
CA LEU A 19 4.98 -38.30 -20.10
C LEU A 19 5.90 -37.76 -18.99
N THR A 20 7.01 -38.45 -18.71
CA THR A 20 7.99 -37.98 -17.73
C THR A 20 8.77 -36.76 -18.24
N SER A 21 9.13 -36.71 -19.53
CA SER A 21 9.77 -35.54 -20.13
C SER A 21 8.87 -34.30 -20.11
N LEU A 22 7.58 -34.46 -20.41
CA LEU A 22 6.61 -33.35 -20.38
C LEU A 22 6.35 -32.87 -18.94
N PHE A 23 6.29 -33.79 -17.96
CA PHE A 23 6.15 -33.43 -16.55
C PHE A 23 7.38 -32.65 -16.05
N TYR A 24 8.60 -33.09 -16.37
CA TYR A 24 9.81 -32.35 -16.00
C TYR A 24 9.85 -30.95 -16.63
N TYR A 25 9.42 -30.80 -17.89
CA TYR A 25 9.36 -29.49 -18.56
C TYR A 25 8.34 -28.55 -17.90
N PHE A 26 7.19 -29.07 -17.44
CA PHE A 26 6.19 -28.27 -16.73
C PHE A 26 6.60 -27.96 -15.29
N THR A 27 7.36 -28.81 -14.60
CA THR A 27 7.77 -28.54 -13.21
C THR A 27 9.00 -27.65 -13.09
N THR A 28 9.84 -27.56 -14.14
CA THR A 28 11.04 -26.68 -14.14
C THR A 28 10.81 -25.32 -14.81
N ALA A 29 9.63 -25.09 -15.37
CA ALA A 29 9.24 -23.77 -15.87
C ALA A 29 8.87 -22.84 -14.71
N SER A 30 9.79 -21.92 -14.43
CA SER A 30 9.57 -20.65 -13.73
C SER A 30 9.72 -20.64 -12.21
N ALA A 31 10.85 -21.13 -11.71
CA ALA A 31 11.52 -20.41 -10.64
C ALA A 31 12.11 -19.12 -11.26
N ALA A 32 11.30 -18.06 -11.33
CA ALA A 32 11.84 -16.74 -11.63
C ALA A 32 12.95 -16.45 -10.61
N PRO A 33 14.15 -16.00 -11.03
CA PRO A 33 15.13 -15.54 -10.07
C PRO A 33 14.45 -14.43 -9.26
N LYS A 34 14.27 -14.68 -7.96
CA LYS A 34 13.81 -13.67 -7.01
C LYS A 34 14.92 -12.64 -6.97
N MET A 35 14.90 -11.69 -7.91
CA MET A 35 15.82 -10.57 -7.88
C MET A 35 15.69 -9.98 -6.47
N PRO A 36 16.80 -9.72 -5.78
CA PRO A 36 16.74 -8.90 -4.58
C PRO A 36 16.14 -7.58 -5.05
N SER A 37 14.87 -7.34 -4.70
CA SER A 37 14.27 -6.02 -4.83
C SER A 37 15.19 -5.12 -4.02
N ALA A 38 15.97 -4.28 -4.71
CA ALA A 38 16.71 -3.22 -4.06
C ALA A 38 15.66 -2.46 -3.26
N ARG A 39 15.75 -2.54 -1.92
CA ARG A 39 14.73 -1.95 -1.05
C ARG A 39 14.73 -0.46 -1.34
N ALA A 40 13.71 0.00 -2.08
CA ALA A 40 13.58 1.41 -2.42
C ALA A 40 13.66 2.22 -1.12
N ALA A 41 14.54 3.22 -1.10
CA ALA A 41 14.77 3.99 0.10
C ALA A 41 13.48 4.69 0.55
N ALA A 42 13.30 4.79 1.87
CA ALA A 42 12.18 5.56 2.43
C ALA A 42 12.39 7.04 2.13
N PRO A 43 11.36 7.76 1.63
CA PRO A 43 11.48 9.19 1.42
C PRO A 43 11.53 9.93 2.76
N PRO A 44 12.19 11.10 2.85
CA PRO A 44 12.24 11.94 4.05
C PRO A 44 10.93 12.71 4.23
N LEU A 45 9.84 11.96 4.39
CA LEU A 45 8.49 12.47 4.61
C LEU A 45 7.96 12.01 5.97
N SER A 46 7.51 12.94 6.80
CA SER A 46 6.93 12.65 8.11
C SER A 46 5.43 12.81 8.10
N VAL A 47 4.72 11.87 8.75
CA VAL A 47 3.26 11.91 8.89
C VAL A 47 2.90 12.23 10.33
N SER A 48 2.04 13.22 10.54
CA SER A 48 1.49 13.57 11.85
C SER A 48 -0.03 13.64 11.79
N LEU A 49 -0.67 13.35 12.92
CA LEU A 49 -2.12 13.43 13.08
C LEU A 49 -2.45 14.44 14.16
N HIS A 50 -3.56 15.14 13.97
CA HIS A 50 -4.17 15.95 15.02
C HIS A 50 -5.68 16.00 14.82
N GLN A 51 -6.43 16.10 15.92
CA GLN A 51 -7.86 16.31 15.85
C GLN A 51 -8.13 17.83 15.83
N THR A 52 -8.67 18.33 14.73
CA THR A 52 -8.95 19.77 14.57
C THR A 52 -10.25 20.17 15.28
N ASN A 53 -11.23 19.26 15.32
CA ASN A 53 -12.48 19.39 16.07
C ASN A 53 -13.05 17.99 16.39
N PRO A 54 -14.08 17.86 17.23
CA PRO A 54 -14.58 16.55 17.68
C PRO A 54 -14.97 15.59 16.55
N THR A 55 -15.28 16.08 15.35
CA THR A 55 -15.70 15.26 14.20
C THR A 55 -14.67 15.22 13.07
N THR A 56 -13.49 15.84 13.24
CA THR A 56 -12.50 15.99 12.16
C THR A 56 -11.10 15.61 12.64
N LEU A 57 -10.55 14.56 12.03
CA LEU A 57 -9.15 14.16 12.14
C LEU A 57 -8.38 14.71 10.94
N THR A 58 -7.24 15.33 11.17
CA THR A 58 -6.40 15.88 10.10
C THR A 58 -5.05 15.20 10.09
N ALA A 59 -4.69 14.62 8.94
CA ALA A 59 -3.34 14.16 8.67
C ALA A 59 -2.52 15.27 8.02
N ARG A 60 -1.27 15.43 8.46
CA ARG A 60 -0.29 16.33 7.87
C ARG A 60 0.90 15.51 7.39
N LEU A 61 1.22 15.68 6.11
CA LEU A 61 2.42 15.15 5.47
C LEU A 61 3.42 16.29 5.30
N THR A 62 4.62 16.13 5.84
CA THR A 62 5.67 17.15 5.82
C THR A 62 6.92 16.61 5.14
N ASN A 63 7.50 17.39 4.24
CA ASN A 63 8.84 17.15 3.72
C ASN A 63 9.89 17.59 4.74
N THR A 64 10.63 16.64 5.28
CA THR A 64 11.67 16.90 6.29
C THR A 64 13.06 17.11 5.70
N ASP A 65 13.23 16.95 4.37
CA ASP A 65 14.47 17.30 3.71
C ASP A 65 14.64 18.83 3.66
N ALA A 66 15.88 19.28 3.87
CA ALA A 66 16.21 20.71 3.92
C ALA A 66 16.39 21.34 2.54
N THR A 67 16.54 20.55 1.49
CA THR A 67 17.00 21.01 0.17
C THR A 67 16.24 20.41 -1.00
N THR A 68 15.69 19.21 -0.85
CA THR A 68 15.09 18.43 -1.93
C THR A 68 13.58 18.53 -1.88
N SER A 69 12.95 18.87 -3.00
CA SER A 69 11.50 18.78 -3.16
C SER A 69 11.10 17.34 -3.51
N TYR A 70 9.91 16.90 -3.09
CA TYR A 70 9.39 15.58 -3.42
C TYR A 70 8.03 15.67 -4.09
N THR A 71 7.88 14.96 -5.21
CA THR A 71 6.59 14.77 -5.88
C THR A 71 6.05 13.38 -5.56
N LEU A 72 4.78 13.30 -5.20
CA LEU A 72 4.11 12.04 -4.90
C LEU A 72 2.72 11.98 -5.51
N VAL A 73 2.25 10.76 -5.73
CA VAL A 73 0.83 10.49 -5.97
C VAL A 73 0.15 10.34 -4.62
N THR A 74 -0.97 11.03 -4.40
CA THR A 74 -1.68 11.04 -3.10
C THR A 74 -2.36 9.72 -2.74
N TRP A 75 -2.43 8.80 -3.69
CA TRP A 75 -3.15 7.54 -3.58
C TRP A 75 -2.52 6.57 -2.58
N ASP A 76 -3.35 6.03 -1.69
CA ASP A 76 -2.94 5.09 -0.64
C ASP A 76 -1.87 5.69 0.30
N THR A 77 -1.93 7.00 0.50
CA THR A 77 -1.05 7.80 1.37
C THR A 77 -1.87 8.55 2.44
N PRO A 78 -1.26 9.25 3.41
CA PRO A 78 -2.00 10.10 4.35
C PRO A 78 -2.77 11.25 3.69
N LEU A 79 -2.41 11.62 2.46
CA LEU A 79 -3.11 12.65 1.68
C LEU A 79 -4.26 12.08 0.85
N ASP A 80 -4.54 10.79 0.97
CA ASP A 80 -5.66 10.17 0.27
C ASP A 80 -6.99 10.53 0.97
N PRO A 81 -7.95 11.16 0.30
CA PRO A 81 -9.26 11.46 0.89
C PRO A 81 -10.03 10.22 1.38
N LEU A 82 -9.69 9.04 0.87
CA LEU A 82 -10.29 7.76 1.23
C LEU A 82 -9.45 6.97 2.24
N ALA A 83 -8.36 7.52 2.80
CA ALA A 83 -7.42 6.79 3.67
C ALA A 83 -8.11 5.98 4.78
N LEU A 84 -9.08 6.58 5.48
CA LEU A 84 -9.84 5.86 6.53
C LEU A 84 -10.63 4.67 5.99
N LYS A 85 -11.19 4.79 4.78
CA LYS A 85 -11.98 3.73 4.12
C LYS A 85 -11.11 2.68 3.43
N LEU A 86 -9.84 2.98 3.17
CA LEU A 86 -8.90 2.06 2.53
C LEU A 86 -8.15 1.16 3.53
N GLY A 87 -8.46 1.27 4.82
CA GLY A 87 -7.81 0.49 5.86
C GLY A 87 -6.41 1.00 6.22
N LEU A 88 -6.11 2.27 5.92
CA LEU A 88 -4.85 2.90 6.34
C LEU A 88 -4.90 3.34 7.81
N ALA A 89 -6.09 3.38 8.43
CA ALA A 89 -6.28 3.73 9.82
C ALA A 89 -6.44 2.50 10.71
N THR A 90 -5.81 2.56 11.87
CA THR A 90 -6.08 1.68 13.01
C THR A 90 -6.70 2.52 14.10
N ILE A 91 -7.83 2.07 14.65
CA ILE A 91 -8.51 2.72 15.77
C ILE A 91 -8.57 1.73 16.93
N ALA A 92 -8.04 2.13 18.09
CA ALA A 92 -8.06 1.33 19.32
C ALA A 92 -8.83 2.05 20.43
N LEU A 93 -9.63 1.32 21.18
CA LEU A 93 -10.29 1.80 22.40
C LEU A 93 -9.29 1.89 23.57
N PRO A 94 -9.63 2.62 24.66
CA PRO A 94 -8.73 2.77 25.81
C PRO A 94 -8.38 1.46 26.52
N ASP A 95 -9.18 0.41 26.34
CA ASP A 95 -8.93 -0.94 26.85
C ASP A 95 -7.96 -1.76 25.97
N GLY A 96 -7.47 -1.18 24.88
CA GLY A 96 -6.58 -1.81 23.90
C GLY A 96 -7.32 -2.58 22.78
N THR A 97 -8.65 -2.58 22.78
CA THR A 97 -9.43 -3.26 21.74
C THR A 97 -9.31 -2.50 20.43
N VAL A 98 -8.70 -3.12 19.41
CA VAL A 98 -8.67 -2.59 18.05
C VAL A 98 -10.02 -2.81 17.37
N LEU A 99 -10.62 -1.74 16.87
CA LEU A 99 -11.89 -1.77 16.17
C LEU A 99 -11.71 -2.28 14.75
N ASP A 100 -12.57 -3.21 14.35
CA ASP A 100 -12.69 -3.61 12.95
C ASP A 100 -13.40 -2.50 12.17
N MET A 101 -12.74 -2.01 11.11
CA MET A 101 -13.28 -0.94 10.28
C MET A 101 -13.70 -1.49 8.91
N PRO A 102 -14.86 -1.10 8.38
CA PRO A 102 -15.24 -1.49 7.03
C PRO A 102 -14.27 -0.85 6.03
N THR A 103 -13.64 -1.67 5.20
CA THR A 103 -12.74 -1.23 4.14
C THR A 103 -13.37 -1.39 2.77
N ILE A 104 -12.98 -0.52 1.85
CA ILE A 104 -13.38 -0.59 0.44
C ILE A 104 -12.16 -0.87 -0.43
N GLN A 105 -12.40 -1.51 -1.58
CA GLN A 105 -11.40 -1.62 -2.63
C GLN A 105 -11.72 -0.62 -3.74
N VAL A 106 -10.73 0.19 -4.10
CA VAL A 106 -10.87 1.21 -5.14
C VAL A 106 -9.97 0.84 -6.32
N ARG A 107 -10.53 0.88 -7.53
CA ARG A 107 -9.75 0.78 -8.78
C ARG A 107 -9.47 2.18 -9.29
N ARG A 108 -8.20 2.57 -9.33
CA ARG A 108 -7.78 3.88 -9.84
C ARG A 108 -7.33 3.76 -11.29
N LYS A 109 -7.70 4.76 -12.09
CA LYS A 109 -7.35 4.81 -13.51
C LYS A 109 -5.97 5.44 -13.65
N TYR A 110 -5.05 4.75 -14.32
CA TYR A 110 -3.73 5.28 -14.67
C TYR A 110 -3.75 5.95 -16.05
N PRO A 111 -3.03 7.07 -16.28
CA PRO A 111 -2.23 7.82 -15.30
C PRO A 111 -3.11 8.58 -14.28
N PRO A 112 -2.58 8.89 -13.09
CA PRO A 112 -3.25 9.77 -12.13
C PRO A 112 -3.59 11.12 -12.78
N ALA A 113 -4.71 11.70 -12.36
CA ALA A 113 -5.03 13.08 -12.71
C ALA A 113 -4.07 14.05 -11.99
N ALA A 114 -3.90 15.25 -12.54
CA ALA A 114 -2.95 16.25 -12.05
C ALA A 114 -3.22 16.66 -10.58
N ASP A 115 -4.48 16.62 -10.15
CA ASP A 115 -4.91 16.90 -8.78
C ASP A 115 -4.50 15.82 -7.76
N SER A 116 -4.22 14.60 -8.24
CA SER A 116 -3.74 13.48 -7.43
C SER A 116 -2.23 13.48 -7.30
N ILE A 117 -1.54 14.48 -7.84
CA ILE A 117 -0.09 14.63 -7.79
C ILE A 117 0.23 15.90 -7.01
N VAL A 118 1.07 15.75 -6.00
CA VAL A 118 1.46 16.84 -5.11
C VAL A 118 2.97 16.91 -5.07
N THR A 119 3.51 18.11 -5.17
CA THR A 119 4.91 18.41 -4.90
C THR A 119 5.02 19.15 -3.58
N LEU A 120 5.91 18.69 -2.72
CA LEU A 120 6.27 19.32 -1.45
C LEU A 120 7.67 19.91 -1.56
N ALA A 121 7.79 21.23 -1.47
CA ALA A 121 9.07 21.90 -1.32
C ALA A 121 9.76 21.53 0.02
N PRO A 122 11.05 21.83 0.21
CA PRO A 122 11.73 21.63 1.48
C PRO A 122 10.97 22.28 2.64
N GLY A 123 10.66 21.51 3.68
CA GLY A 123 9.86 21.97 4.83
C GLY A 123 8.37 22.17 4.56
N GLU A 124 7.89 22.02 3.32
CA GLU A 124 6.47 22.18 3.00
C GLU A 124 5.65 21.07 3.63
N SER A 125 4.44 21.42 4.07
CA SER A 125 3.45 20.48 4.58
C SER A 125 2.15 20.58 3.79
N ARG A 126 1.48 19.44 3.63
CA ARG A 126 0.11 19.35 3.11
C ARG A 126 -0.75 18.57 4.07
N GLU A 127 -2.03 18.88 4.07
CA GLU A 127 -2.99 18.32 5.01
C GLU A 127 -4.17 17.68 4.29
N GLN A 128 -4.71 16.65 4.91
CA GLN A 128 -5.95 15.99 4.53
C GLN A 128 -6.83 15.83 5.77
N ALA A 129 -8.02 16.39 5.71
CA ALA A 129 -9.03 16.27 6.75
C ALA A 129 -9.94 15.06 6.48
N PHE A 130 -10.31 14.36 7.54
CA PHE A 130 -11.19 13.21 7.54
C PHE A 130 -12.34 13.43 8.51
N ALA A 131 -13.56 13.18 8.04
CA ALA A 131 -14.72 13.12 8.92
C ALA A 131 -14.68 11.82 9.75
N LEU A 132 -14.79 11.96 11.07
CA LEU A 132 -14.93 10.86 12.02
C LEU A 132 -16.42 10.49 12.15
N GLU A 133 -16.96 9.89 11.09
CA GLU A 133 -18.37 9.55 10.98
C GLU A 133 -18.61 8.12 10.46
N GLY A 134 -19.79 7.57 10.79
CA GLY A 134 -20.23 6.28 10.27
C GLY A 134 -20.55 6.35 8.77
N PRO A 135 -20.42 5.24 8.02
CA PRO A 135 -20.03 3.90 8.49
C PRO A 135 -18.52 3.67 8.53
N ALA A 136 -17.70 4.59 8.01
CA ALA A 136 -16.25 4.40 7.90
C ALA A 136 -15.56 4.30 9.27
N VAL A 137 -16.03 5.09 10.24
CA VAL A 137 -15.60 5.05 11.62
C VAL A 137 -16.73 4.47 12.47
N PRO A 138 -16.50 3.41 13.28
CA PRO A 138 -17.49 2.86 14.22
C PRO A 138 -17.74 3.79 15.43
N VAL A 139 -18.29 4.97 15.19
CA VAL A 139 -18.46 6.05 16.19
C VAL A 139 -19.22 5.58 17.44
N GLU A 140 -20.24 4.74 17.26
CA GLU A 140 -21.10 4.21 18.30
C GLU A 140 -20.30 3.34 19.28
N ARG A 141 -19.39 2.51 18.75
CA ARG A 141 -18.48 1.69 19.55
C ARG A 141 -17.49 2.54 20.35
N ILE A 142 -17.02 3.63 19.75
CA ILE A 142 -16.13 4.58 20.43
C ILE A 142 -16.89 5.30 21.56
N ARG A 143 -18.16 5.69 21.33
CA ARG A 143 -19.02 6.29 22.37
C ARG A 143 -19.33 5.32 23.50
N GLU A 144 -19.66 4.06 23.19
CA GLU A 144 -19.84 3.00 24.18
C GLU A 144 -18.57 2.80 25.03
N GLY A 145 -17.38 2.94 24.42
CA GLY A 145 -16.07 2.90 25.08
C GLY A 145 -15.66 4.19 25.83
N GLY A 146 -16.58 5.13 26.05
CA GLY A 146 -16.32 6.38 26.78
C GLY A 146 -15.88 7.55 25.91
N GLY A 147 -16.19 7.52 24.61
CA GLY A 147 -16.03 8.64 23.67
C GLY A 147 -14.58 8.94 23.28
N ARG A 148 -13.64 8.03 23.57
CA ARG A 148 -12.21 8.20 23.31
C ARG A 148 -11.67 7.02 22.52
N ALA A 149 -10.75 7.29 21.60
CA ALA A 149 -10.01 6.27 20.88
C ALA A 149 -8.62 6.75 20.48
N LEU A 150 -7.67 5.83 20.35
CA LEU A 150 -6.36 6.08 19.76
C LEU A 150 -6.43 5.79 18.26
N VAL A 151 -5.99 6.74 17.44
CA VAL A 151 -5.97 6.62 15.98
C VAL A 151 -4.54 6.69 15.48
N ARG A 152 -4.21 5.81 14.53
CA ARG A 152 -2.93 5.81 13.81
C ARG A 152 -3.17 5.59 12.33
N LEU A 153 -2.43 6.30 11.48
CA LEU A 153 -2.35 5.99 10.05
C LEU A 153 -1.05 5.26 9.74
N SER A 154 -1.10 4.27 8.86
CA SER A 154 0.09 3.58 8.35
C SER A 154 -0.16 2.99 6.96
N GLY A 155 0.92 2.80 6.21
CA GLY A 155 0.85 2.23 4.88
C GLY A 155 2.23 2.12 4.23
N ALA A 156 2.24 2.03 2.90
CA ALA A 156 3.46 2.00 2.11
C ALA A 156 3.37 2.98 0.94
N TRP A 157 4.50 3.53 0.51
CA TRP A 157 4.60 4.43 -0.65
C TRP A 157 4.49 3.66 -1.97
N GLN A 158 3.30 3.16 -2.31
CA GLN A 158 3.08 2.27 -3.46
C GLN A 158 2.90 3.02 -4.78
N ALA A 159 2.07 4.07 -4.77
CA ALA A 159 1.77 4.88 -5.95
C ALA A 159 3.00 5.66 -6.47
N GLY A 160 3.95 5.95 -5.57
CA GLY A 160 5.29 6.44 -5.86
C GLY A 160 5.58 7.82 -5.30
N VAL A 161 6.85 8.01 -4.94
CA VAL A 161 7.43 9.27 -4.47
C VAL A 161 8.75 9.46 -5.23
N TRP A 162 9.00 10.65 -5.76
CA TRP A 162 10.20 10.98 -6.53
C TRP A 162 10.81 12.26 -5.99
N ALA A 163 12.13 12.29 -5.84
CA ALA A 163 12.86 13.54 -5.63
C ALA A 163 12.69 14.45 -6.85
N VAL A 164 12.78 15.76 -6.68
CA VAL A 164 12.75 16.74 -7.77
C VAL A 164 14.08 17.48 -7.75
N GLU A 165 14.86 17.34 -8.82
CA GLU A 165 16.13 18.03 -9.00
C GLU A 165 16.00 19.02 -10.16
N GLY A 166 16.29 20.31 -9.92
CA GLY A 166 16.22 21.33 -10.96
C GLY A 166 14.81 21.66 -11.48
N GLY A 167 13.76 21.23 -10.76
CA GLY A 167 12.35 21.52 -11.08
C GLY A 167 11.60 20.37 -11.77
N GLU A 168 12.29 19.33 -12.22
CA GLU A 168 11.69 18.13 -12.80
C GLU A 168 11.84 16.93 -11.84
N PRO A 169 10.84 16.03 -11.76
CA PRO A 169 10.99 14.78 -11.03
C PRO A 169 12.21 13.98 -11.52
N VAL A 170 13.04 13.53 -10.59
CA VAL A 170 14.15 12.59 -10.80
C VAL A 170 13.52 11.24 -11.15
N GLY A 171 13.25 11.06 -12.44
CA GLY A 171 12.46 9.95 -12.97
C GLY A 171 11.11 10.43 -13.48
N ARG A 172 10.79 10.15 -14.74
CA ARG A 172 9.47 10.45 -15.31
C ARG A 172 8.41 9.74 -14.46
N MET A 173 7.28 10.39 -14.18
CA MET A 173 6.16 9.70 -13.52
C MET A 173 5.82 8.40 -14.28
N GLY A 174 5.81 7.27 -13.56
CA GLY A 174 5.66 5.93 -14.14
C GLY A 174 6.97 5.19 -14.43
N ALA A 175 8.13 5.86 -14.28
CA ALA A 175 9.42 5.21 -14.21
C ALA A 175 9.65 4.69 -12.78
N GLU A 176 10.06 3.43 -12.68
CA GLU A 176 10.51 2.82 -11.43
C GLU A 176 11.91 3.33 -11.03
N GLU A 177 12.66 3.89 -11.99
CA GLU A 177 13.93 4.56 -11.74
C GLU A 177 13.72 5.86 -10.94
N GLY A 178 14.45 6.03 -9.84
CA GLY A 178 14.32 7.18 -8.94
C GLY A 178 13.10 7.14 -8.01
N LYS A 179 12.22 6.12 -8.14
CA LYS A 179 11.06 5.96 -7.27
C LYS A 179 11.50 5.52 -5.86
N LEU A 180 11.14 6.33 -4.88
CA LEU A 180 11.27 6.03 -3.46
C LEU A 180 10.07 5.22 -3.00
N GLY A 181 10.29 4.38 -1.98
CA GLY A 181 9.31 3.41 -1.50
C GLY A 181 9.34 3.28 0.01
N GLY A 182 9.00 2.09 0.52
CA GLY A 182 9.03 1.83 1.95
C GLY A 182 7.72 2.11 2.67
N GLU A 183 7.72 1.82 3.96
CA GLU A 183 6.58 1.97 4.85
C GLU A 183 6.57 3.36 5.50
N TRP A 184 5.38 3.81 5.86
CA TRP A 184 5.19 5.03 6.62
C TRP A 184 4.16 4.77 7.71
N ALA A 185 4.28 5.52 8.81
CA ALA A 185 3.29 5.54 9.86
C ALA A 185 3.27 6.93 10.49
N SER A 186 2.09 7.33 10.94
CA SER A 186 1.96 8.44 11.88
C SER A 186 2.28 7.98 13.30
N GLY A 187 2.46 8.97 14.19
CA GLY A 187 2.23 8.77 15.61
C GLY A 187 0.77 8.45 15.91
N GLU A 188 0.51 8.01 17.13
CA GLU A 188 -0.85 7.80 17.64
C GLU A 188 -1.41 9.12 18.17
N VAL A 189 -2.71 9.37 17.92
CA VAL A 189 -3.42 10.51 18.48
C VAL A 189 -4.68 10.02 19.21
N GLU A 190 -4.89 10.50 20.43
CA GLU A 190 -6.17 10.32 21.10
C GLU A 190 -7.19 11.27 20.46
N VAL A 191 -8.30 10.71 19.98
CA VAL A 191 -9.46 11.46 19.51
C VAL A 191 -10.58 11.38 20.54
N VAL A 192 -11.28 12.49 20.72
CA VAL A 192 -12.45 12.59 21.58
C VAL A 192 -13.67 12.91 20.72
N LEU A 193 -14.67 12.03 20.77
CA LEU A 193 -15.95 12.23 20.08
C LEU A 193 -16.93 12.86 21.06
N GLY A 194 -17.57 13.96 20.62
CA GLY A 194 -18.65 14.63 21.35
C GLY A 194 -19.95 13.83 21.36
#